data_AF-A0A1G8IHZ9-F1
#
_entry.id   AF-A0A1G8IHZ9-F1
#
_cell.length_a   1.000
_cell.length_b   1.000
_cell.length_c   1.000
_cell.angle_alpha   90.00
_cell.angle_beta   90.00
_cell.angle_gamma   90.00
#
_symmetry.space_group_name_H-M   'P 1'
#
loop_
_entity.id
_entity.type
_entity.pdbx_description
1 polymer ?
#
loop_
_entity_poly.entity_id
_entity_poly.type
_entity_poly.pdbx_seq_one_letter_code
_entity_poly.pdbx_strand_id
1 'polypeptide(L)'
;MVLRYLKRMTGLSRQQVTRLVERYGKSGRVSKKYSTPKNGFCRRFNLTDMILLAEMVTLHGTLSGPATKKLMERAYLIFNDTRFERLASISVSHLYNLRAGRAYQDKRRHWTKTRPTSVPIGQRRAPQPDGVPGYIRIDSVHQGDQDGMKGAIISTQSTA
;
A
#
# COMPACT_ATOMS: atom_id res chain seq x y z
N MET A 1 -18.43 36.03 4.08
CA MET A 1 -17.46 35.66 3.01
C MET A 1 -16.59 34.44 3.37
N VAL A 2 -15.95 34.41 4.55
CA VAL A 2 -15.01 33.33 4.95
C VAL A 2 -15.62 31.91 4.97
N LEU A 3 -16.84 31.71 5.50
CA LEU A 3 -17.46 30.38 5.56
C LEU A 3 -17.75 29.77 4.18
N ARG A 4 -18.09 30.62 3.19
CA ARG A 4 -18.37 30.18 1.81
C ARG A 4 -17.09 29.74 1.12
N TYR A 5 -15.99 30.43 1.38
CA TYR A 5 -14.64 30.06 0.92
C TYR A 5 -14.20 28.71 1.52
N LEU A 6 -14.32 28.53 2.84
CA LEU A 6 -13.98 27.27 3.51
C LEU A 6 -14.78 26.09 2.94
N LYS A 7 -16.10 26.26 2.75
CA LYS A 7 -16.96 25.24 2.12
C LYS A 7 -16.45 24.81 0.74
N ARG A 8 -16.02 25.78 -0.10
CA ARG A 8 -15.52 25.52 -1.46
C ARG A 8 -14.17 24.80 -1.45
N MET A 9 -13.27 25.19 -0.54
CA MET A 9 -11.92 24.63 -0.48
C MET A 9 -11.85 23.26 0.18
N THR A 10 -12.71 22.98 1.17
CA THR A 10 -12.63 21.72 1.93
C THR A 10 -13.66 20.67 1.49
N GLY A 11 -14.65 21.04 0.67
CA GLY A 11 -15.75 20.15 0.28
C GLY A 11 -16.69 19.75 1.44
N LEU A 12 -16.55 20.40 2.60
CA LEU A 12 -17.35 20.08 3.79
C LEU A 12 -18.75 20.71 3.70
N SER A 13 -19.75 20.11 4.33
CA SER A 13 -21.09 20.71 4.42
C SER A 13 -21.07 21.98 5.27
N ARG A 14 -22.06 22.87 5.09
CA ARG A 14 -22.21 24.09 5.91
C ARG A 14 -22.19 23.76 7.41
N GLN A 15 -22.94 22.73 7.80
CA GLN A 15 -23.05 22.29 9.20
C GLN A 15 -21.70 21.78 9.75
N GLN A 16 -20.93 21.06 8.93
CA GLN A 16 -19.59 20.60 9.33
C GLN A 16 -18.62 21.76 9.53
N VAL A 17 -18.63 22.76 8.63
CA VAL A 17 -17.80 23.96 8.76
C VAL A 17 -18.19 24.75 10.01
N THR A 18 -19.48 25.00 10.24
CA THR A 18 -19.97 25.68 11.45
C THR A 18 -19.48 24.98 12.72
N ARG A 19 -19.64 23.65 12.80
CA ARG A 19 -19.19 22.86 13.96
C ARG A 19 -17.68 22.95 14.20
N LEU A 20 -16.88 23.03 13.15
CA LEU A 20 -15.41 23.16 13.27
C LEU A 20 -15.02 24.56 13.72
N VAL A 21 -15.69 25.61 13.23
CA VAL A 21 -15.44 27.01 13.62
C VAL A 21 -15.81 27.23 15.09
N GLU A 22 -16.95 26.74 15.56
CA GLU A 22 -17.33 26.82 16.98
C GLU A 22 -16.31 26.10 17.88
N ARG A 23 -15.84 24.92 17.46
CA ARG A 23 -14.83 24.16 18.20
C ARG A 23 -13.50 24.91 18.27
N TYR A 24 -13.11 25.54 17.16
CA TYR A 24 -11.93 26.38 17.12
C TYR A 24 -12.07 27.57 18.07
N GLY A 25 -13.22 28.25 18.08
CA GLY A 25 -13.47 29.36 19.01
C GLY A 25 -13.35 28.97 20.49
N LYS A 26 -13.68 27.72 20.84
CA LYS A 26 -13.60 27.22 22.23
C LYS A 26 -12.21 26.71 22.65
N SER A 27 -11.40 26.22 21.71
CA SER A 27 -10.17 25.47 22.05
C SER A 27 -8.91 25.94 21.32
N GLY A 28 -9.03 26.89 20.39
CA GLY A 28 -7.96 27.34 19.51
C GLY A 28 -7.44 26.28 18.55
N ARG A 29 -8.06 25.09 18.47
CA ARG A 29 -7.59 23.96 17.66
C ARG A 29 -8.72 23.31 16.88
N VAL A 30 -8.47 23.05 15.59
CA VAL A 30 -9.37 22.25 14.75
C VAL A 30 -8.90 20.79 14.77
N SER A 31 -9.51 19.97 15.63
CA SER A 31 -9.28 18.52 15.61
C SER A 31 -10.40 17.78 14.88
N LYS A 32 -10.03 16.92 13.94
CA LYS A 32 -10.96 15.95 13.35
C LYS A 32 -11.17 14.82 14.35
N LYS A 33 -12.32 14.83 15.03
CA LYS A 33 -12.74 13.72 15.90
C LYS A 33 -13.31 12.61 15.03
N TYR A 34 -12.44 11.84 14.39
CA TYR A 34 -12.82 10.56 13.81
C TYR A 34 -13.08 9.60 14.98
N SER A 35 -14.33 9.19 15.13
CA SER A 35 -14.69 8.07 15.99
C SER A 35 -15.21 6.98 15.09
N THR A 36 -14.96 5.73 15.46
CA THR A 36 -15.64 4.59 14.84
C THR A 36 -17.16 4.86 14.91
N PRO A 37 -17.90 4.75 13.78
CA PRO A 37 -19.34 4.95 13.80
C PRO A 37 -19.96 3.96 14.79
N LYS A 38 -20.87 4.44 15.64
CA LYS A 38 -21.57 3.59 16.62
C LYS A 38 -22.35 2.46 15.92
N ASN A 39 -22.91 2.77 14.75
CA ASN A 39 -23.66 1.84 13.90
C ASN A 39 -22.93 1.66 12.58
N GLY A 40 -21.79 0.98 12.61
CA GLY A 40 -21.00 0.64 11.41
C GLY A 40 -21.37 -0.72 10.83
N PHE A 41 -21.05 -0.96 9.55
CA PHE A 41 -21.13 -2.29 8.97
C PHE A 41 -20.14 -3.24 9.66
N CYS A 42 -20.60 -4.46 10.00
CA CYS A 42 -19.73 -5.49 10.55
C CYS A 42 -18.65 -5.88 9.53
N ARG A 43 -17.41 -5.96 9.99
CA ARG A 43 -16.28 -6.37 9.14
C ARG A 43 -16.35 -7.89 8.91
N ARG A 44 -16.61 -8.29 7.66
CA ARG A 44 -16.70 -9.71 7.27
C ARG A 44 -15.36 -10.44 7.34
N PHE A 45 -14.27 -9.82 6.89
CA PHE A 45 -12.94 -10.43 6.83
C PHE A 45 -12.03 -9.88 7.92
N ASN A 46 -11.53 -10.74 8.80
CA ASN A 46 -10.77 -10.35 9.98
C ASN A 46 -9.25 -10.43 9.76
N LEU A 47 -8.49 -10.30 10.85
CA LEU A 47 -7.03 -10.40 10.84
C LEU A 47 -6.56 -11.80 10.42
N THR A 48 -7.19 -12.84 10.94
CA THR A 48 -6.89 -14.24 10.63
C THR A 48 -7.04 -14.53 9.14
N ASP A 49 -8.10 -14.02 8.52
CA ASP A 49 -8.32 -14.16 7.07
C ASP A 49 -7.20 -13.50 6.25
N MET A 50 -6.71 -12.36 6.72
CA MET A 50 -5.63 -11.62 6.07
C MET A 50 -4.29 -12.37 6.17
N ILE A 51 -4.03 -13.03 7.29
CA ILE A 51 -2.85 -13.88 7.50
C ILE A 51 -2.94 -15.15 6.65
N LEU A 52 -4.08 -15.84 6.66
CA LEU A 52 -4.31 -17.04 5.83
C LEU A 52 -4.16 -16.75 4.34
N LEU A 53 -4.66 -15.60 3.89
CA LEU A 53 -4.46 -15.14 2.51
C LEU A 53 -2.97 -14.97 2.19
N ALA A 54 -2.19 -14.38 3.11
CA ALA A 54 -0.74 -14.21 2.92
C ALA A 54 -0.01 -15.56 2.86
N GLU A 55 -0.40 -16.52 3.70
CA GLU A 55 0.17 -17.87 3.71
C GLU A 55 -0.12 -18.63 2.41
N MET A 56 -1.39 -18.63 1.97
CA MET A 56 -1.80 -19.22 0.69
C MET A 56 -0.99 -18.63 -0.47
N VAL A 57 -0.88 -17.30 -0.56
CA VAL A 57 -0.12 -16.65 -1.65
C VAL A 57 1.39 -16.92 -1.57
N THR A 58 1.93 -17.06 -0.36
CA THR A 58 3.35 -17.37 -0.14
C THR A 58 3.68 -18.78 -0.61
N LEU A 59 2.79 -19.75 -0.32
CA LEU A 59 2.96 -21.15 -0.72
C LEU A 59 2.92 -21.32 -2.25
N HIS A 60 2.22 -20.44 -2.97
CA HIS A 60 2.00 -20.56 -4.42
C HIS A 60 2.71 -19.52 -5.29
N GLY A 61 3.69 -18.76 -4.76
CA GLY A 61 4.55 -17.93 -5.60
C GLY A 61 3.88 -16.71 -6.26
N THR A 62 3.09 -15.94 -5.50
CA THR A 62 2.43 -14.69 -5.95
C THR A 62 1.51 -14.86 -7.16
N LEU A 63 0.33 -15.43 -6.91
CA LEU A 63 -0.70 -15.60 -7.93
C LEU A 63 -1.54 -14.35 -8.17
N SER A 64 -2.18 -14.29 -9.34
CA SER A 64 -3.23 -13.31 -9.65
C SER A 64 -4.39 -13.41 -8.64
N GLY A 65 -5.13 -12.32 -8.47
CA GLY A 65 -6.32 -12.30 -7.60
C GLY A 65 -7.33 -13.42 -7.92
N PRO A 66 -7.73 -13.62 -9.19
CA PRO A 66 -8.64 -14.70 -9.57
C PRO A 66 -8.11 -16.11 -9.25
N ALA A 67 -6.82 -16.37 -9.53
CA ALA A 67 -6.22 -17.67 -9.24
C ALA A 67 -6.18 -17.95 -7.72
N THR A 68 -5.81 -16.94 -6.93
CA THR A 68 -5.80 -17.05 -5.45
C THR A 68 -7.20 -17.31 -4.91
N LYS A 69 -8.21 -16.62 -5.45
CA LYS A 69 -9.62 -16.86 -5.10
C LYS A 69 -10.01 -18.31 -5.37
N LYS A 70 -9.67 -18.87 -6.54
CA LYS A 70 -9.96 -20.26 -6.87
C LYS A 70 -9.28 -21.27 -5.96
N LEU A 71 -8.06 -21.00 -5.51
CA LEU A 71 -7.40 -21.86 -4.53
C LEU A 71 -8.12 -21.85 -3.18
N MET A 72 -8.52 -20.68 -2.68
CA MET A 72 -9.25 -20.58 -1.41
C MET A 72 -10.65 -21.22 -1.51
N GLU A 73 -11.33 -21.07 -2.65
CA GLU A 73 -12.58 -21.79 -2.93
C GLU A 73 -12.37 -23.31 -2.87
N ARG A 74 -11.34 -23.84 -3.52
CA ARG A 74 -11.04 -25.28 -3.52
C ARG A 74 -10.60 -25.78 -2.14
N ALA A 75 -9.81 -25.01 -1.40
CA ALA A 75 -9.39 -25.33 -0.04
C ALA A 75 -10.60 -25.60 0.86
N TYR A 76 -11.64 -24.77 0.75
CA TYR A 76 -12.87 -24.98 1.50
C TYR A 76 -13.77 -26.07 0.90
N LEU A 77 -14.12 -25.98 -0.39
CA LEU A 77 -15.16 -26.82 -1.00
C LEU A 77 -14.73 -28.25 -1.33
N ILE A 78 -13.44 -28.47 -1.59
CA ILE A 78 -12.91 -29.78 -2.00
C ILE A 78 -12.14 -30.42 -0.85
N PHE A 79 -11.33 -29.63 -0.15
CA PHE A 79 -10.47 -30.14 0.93
C PHE A 79 -11.06 -29.94 2.32
N ASN A 80 -12.26 -29.38 2.44
CA ASN A 80 -12.96 -29.11 3.72
C ASN A 80 -12.11 -28.33 4.74
N ASP A 81 -11.18 -27.49 4.28
CA ASP A 81 -10.41 -26.62 5.15
C ASP A 81 -11.27 -25.42 5.57
N THR A 82 -11.91 -25.56 6.74
CA THR A 82 -12.84 -24.58 7.31
C THR A 82 -12.20 -23.22 7.58
N ARG A 83 -10.86 -23.15 7.67
CA ARG A 83 -10.14 -21.87 7.82
C ARG A 83 -10.40 -20.94 6.64
N PHE A 84 -10.67 -21.49 5.45
CA PHE A 84 -10.93 -20.73 4.23
C PHE A 84 -12.41 -20.44 3.97
N GLU A 85 -13.34 -20.82 4.85
CA GLU A 85 -14.79 -20.65 4.64
C GLU A 85 -15.16 -19.21 4.25
N ARG A 86 -14.72 -18.22 5.04
CA ARG A 86 -14.98 -16.79 4.73
C ARG A 86 -14.30 -16.39 3.43
N LEU A 87 -13.04 -16.79 3.24
CA LEU A 87 -12.21 -16.44 2.09
C LEU A 87 -12.70 -17.07 0.77
N ALA A 88 -13.35 -18.23 0.80
CA ALA A 88 -13.93 -18.87 -0.38
C ALA A 88 -14.98 -17.98 -1.05
N SER A 89 -15.71 -17.19 -0.26
CA SER A 89 -16.75 -16.28 -0.75
C SER A 89 -16.25 -14.88 -1.14
N ILE A 90 -14.94 -14.62 -1.10
CA ILE A 90 -14.38 -13.28 -1.33
C ILE A 90 -14.55 -12.83 -2.80
N SER A 91 -14.78 -11.53 -3.00
CA SER A 91 -14.67 -10.93 -4.34
C SER A 91 -13.20 -10.63 -4.68
N VAL A 92 -12.86 -10.65 -5.97
CA VAL A 92 -11.49 -10.34 -6.42
C VAL A 92 -11.09 -8.91 -6.02
N SER A 93 -12.02 -7.95 -6.10
CA SER A 93 -11.78 -6.58 -5.66
C SER A 93 -11.48 -6.50 -4.16
N HIS A 94 -12.24 -7.22 -3.33
CA HIS A 94 -11.99 -7.21 -1.89
C HIS A 94 -10.70 -7.95 -1.51
N LEU A 95 -10.30 -8.96 -2.29
CA LEU A 95 -9.01 -9.62 -2.15
C LEU A 95 -7.85 -8.63 -2.30
N TYR A 96 -7.90 -7.72 -3.28
CA TYR A 96 -6.87 -6.67 -3.40
C TYR A 96 -6.89 -5.68 -2.23
N ASN A 97 -8.07 -5.36 -1.68
CA ASN A 97 -8.14 -4.56 -0.46
C ASN A 97 -7.46 -5.27 0.72
N LEU A 98 -7.64 -6.59 0.85
CA LEU A 98 -6.95 -7.37 1.89
C LEU A 98 -5.43 -7.40 1.66
N ARG A 99 -4.97 -7.51 0.41
CA ARG A 99 -3.54 -7.43 0.07
C ARG A 99 -2.91 -6.07 0.37
N ALA A 100 -3.68 -4.99 0.27
CA ALA A 100 -3.21 -3.66 0.69
C ALA A 100 -3.17 -3.49 2.22
N GLY A 101 -3.81 -4.38 2.97
CA GLY A 101 -3.91 -4.34 4.42
C GLY A 101 -2.56 -4.57 5.12
N ARG A 102 -2.37 -3.90 6.25
CA ARG A 102 -1.10 -3.91 6.98
C ARG A 102 -0.66 -5.31 7.41
N ALA A 103 -1.57 -6.11 7.96
CA ALA A 103 -1.23 -7.45 8.42
C ALA A 103 -0.85 -8.41 7.28
N TYR A 104 -1.49 -8.29 6.11
CA TYR A 104 -1.07 -9.02 4.91
C TYR A 104 0.36 -8.61 4.53
N GLN A 105 0.60 -7.29 4.45
CA GLN A 105 1.90 -6.74 4.07
C GLN A 105 3.00 -7.17 5.05
N ASP A 106 2.75 -7.12 6.36
CA ASP A 106 3.71 -7.53 7.38
C ASP A 106 4.06 -9.03 7.27
N LYS A 107 3.05 -9.89 7.03
CA LYS A 107 3.29 -11.33 6.81
C LYS A 107 3.98 -11.61 5.47
N ARG A 108 3.69 -10.82 4.43
CA ARG A 108 4.19 -11.08 3.06
C ARG A 108 5.55 -10.47 2.76
N ARG A 109 5.93 -9.39 3.46
CA ARG A 109 7.20 -8.67 3.26
C ARG A 109 8.37 -9.65 3.35
N HIS A 110 8.92 -9.99 2.20
CA HIS A 110 10.18 -10.72 2.11
C HIS A 110 11.27 -9.70 1.82
N TRP A 111 12.11 -9.44 2.81
CA TRP A 111 13.26 -8.56 2.64
C TRP A 111 14.46 -9.40 2.19
N THR A 112 14.66 -9.46 0.88
CA THR A 112 15.94 -9.95 0.36
C THR A 112 16.91 -8.78 0.41
N LYS A 113 17.92 -8.87 1.29
CA LYS A 113 19.03 -7.91 1.25
C LYS A 113 19.64 -7.96 -0.14
N THR A 114 19.78 -6.80 -0.77
CA THR A 114 20.57 -6.65 -1.99
C THR A 114 21.96 -7.20 -1.71
N ARG A 115 22.43 -8.14 -2.52
CA ARG A 115 23.82 -8.59 -2.43
C ARG A 115 24.69 -7.40 -2.87
N PRO A 116 25.58 -6.89 -2.01
CA PRO A 116 26.45 -5.80 -2.42
C PRO A 116 27.39 -6.32 -3.50
N THR A 117 27.18 -5.89 -4.74
CA THR A 117 28.15 -6.08 -5.81
C THR A 117 29.06 -4.87 -5.81
N SER A 118 30.38 -5.10 -5.77
CA SER A 118 31.37 -4.05 -5.99
C SER A 118 31.33 -3.61 -7.45
N VAL A 119 30.38 -2.75 -7.79
CA VAL A 119 30.37 -2.02 -9.06
C VAL A 119 31.17 -0.73 -8.82
N PRO A 120 32.15 -0.40 -9.67
CA PRO A 120 32.89 0.84 -9.52
C PRO A 120 32.00 2.03 -9.93
N ILE A 121 31.17 2.50 -8.99
CA ILE A 121 30.29 3.66 -9.15
C ILE A 121 31.13 4.93 -8.94
N GLY A 122 30.90 5.95 -9.77
CA GLY A 122 31.64 7.22 -9.68
C GLY A 122 32.98 7.27 -10.43
N GLN A 123 33.23 6.30 -11.32
CA GLN A 123 34.37 6.40 -12.25
C GLN A 123 34.19 7.62 -13.16
N ARG A 124 35.14 8.56 -13.11
CA ARG A 124 35.23 9.67 -14.05
C ARG A 124 35.75 9.12 -15.38
N ARG A 125 34.85 8.90 -16.33
CA ARG A 125 35.19 8.61 -17.73
C ARG A 125 34.82 9.82 -18.58
N ALA A 126 35.62 10.10 -19.60
CA ALA A 126 35.22 11.09 -20.60
C ALA A 126 33.86 10.69 -21.19
N PRO A 127 32.93 11.65 -21.41
CA PRO A 127 31.66 11.35 -22.05
C PRO A 127 31.93 10.67 -23.40
N GLN A 128 31.13 9.67 -23.73
CA GLN A 128 31.17 8.99 -25.03
C GLN A 128 30.02 9.58 -25.86
N PRO A 129 30.27 10.58 -26.72
CA PRO A 129 29.21 11.39 -27.29
C PRO A 129 28.52 10.76 -28.51
N ASP A 130 28.92 9.54 -28.94
CA ASP A 130 28.40 8.84 -30.13
C ASP A 130 28.21 9.76 -31.36
N GLY A 131 29.10 10.74 -31.52
CA GLY A 131 29.09 11.71 -32.63
C GLY A 131 28.12 12.90 -32.49
N VAL A 132 27.39 13.04 -31.39
CA VAL A 132 26.38 14.10 -31.19
C VAL A 132 26.88 15.17 -30.21
N PRO A 133 26.93 16.46 -30.61
CA PRO A 133 27.32 17.54 -29.71
C PRO A 133 26.31 17.72 -28.56
N GLY A 134 26.80 17.81 -27.33
CA GLY A 134 25.97 18.04 -26.13
C GLY A 134 25.61 16.78 -25.31
N TYR A 135 26.11 15.60 -25.66
CA TYR A 135 25.77 14.36 -24.96
C TYR A 135 26.50 14.22 -23.61
N ILE A 136 25.74 14.23 -22.51
CA ILE A 136 26.21 13.89 -21.16
C ILE A 136 25.39 12.70 -20.66
N ARG A 137 26.06 11.59 -20.31
CA ARG A 137 25.41 10.46 -19.63
C ARG A 137 25.36 10.74 -18.13
N ILE A 138 24.16 10.92 -17.58
CA ILE A 138 23.92 11.13 -16.15
C ILE A 138 23.31 9.85 -15.57
N ASP A 139 24.16 8.97 -15.02
CA ASP A 139 23.70 7.78 -14.31
C ASP A 139 23.25 8.17 -12.89
N SER A 140 21.95 8.42 -12.71
CA SER A 140 21.37 8.78 -11.41
C SER A 140 21.03 7.52 -10.60
N VAL A 141 21.62 7.37 -9.41
CA VAL A 141 21.29 6.28 -8.47
C VAL A 141 20.45 6.83 -7.31
N HIS A 142 19.23 6.30 -7.13
CA HIS A 142 18.42 6.55 -5.93
C HIS A 142 18.78 5.54 -4.83
N GLN A 143 19.44 5.99 -3.76
CA GLN A 143 19.57 5.21 -2.54
C GLN A 143 18.34 5.48 -1.67
N GLY A 144 17.54 4.45 -1.40
CA GLY A 144 16.52 4.52 -0.37
C GLY A 144 17.18 4.67 0.99
N ASP A 145 16.71 5.62 1.79
CA ASP A 145 17.10 5.73 3.19
C ASP A 145 15.88 5.37 4.04
N GLN A 146 15.99 4.32 4.85
CA GLN A 146 15.02 4.04 5.90
C GLN A 146 15.79 4.02 7.21
N ASP A 147 15.45 4.97 8.09
CA ASP A 147 15.98 5.10 9.45
C ASP A 147 17.52 5.22 9.54
N GLY A 148 18.14 5.92 8.58
CA GLY A 148 19.56 6.24 8.57
C GLY A 148 20.48 5.11 8.07
N MET A 149 19.89 4.01 7.59
CA MET A 149 20.62 2.92 6.95
C MET A 149 20.43 2.97 5.43
N LYS A 150 21.51 3.31 4.72
CA LYS A 150 21.55 3.36 3.25
C LYS A 150 21.26 1.98 2.64
N GLY A 151 20.18 1.87 1.87
CA GLY A 151 19.84 0.67 1.12
C GLY A 151 19.02 0.99 -0.12
N ALA A 152 19.55 0.72 -1.32
CA ALA A 152 18.78 0.85 -2.55
C ALA A 152 17.57 -0.11 -2.53
N ILE A 153 16.35 0.44 -2.51
CA ILE A 153 15.09 -0.31 -2.58
C ILE A 153 14.64 -0.30 -4.03
N ILE A 154 14.58 -1.47 -4.67
CA ILE A 154 13.95 -1.63 -5.97
C ILE A 154 12.52 -2.12 -5.72
N SER A 155 11.52 -1.25 -5.87
CA SER A 155 10.14 -1.71 -6.04
C SER A 155 9.98 -2.17 -7.48
N THR A 156 9.95 -3.48 -7.72
CA THR A 156 9.55 -4.03 -9.01
C THR A 156 8.09 -3.66 -9.27
N GLN A 157 7.85 -2.57 -10.00
CA GLN A 157 6.62 -2.40 -10.76
C GLN A 157 6.83 -3.15 -12.08
N SER A 158 6.15 -4.28 -12.23
CA SER A 158 6.00 -4.93 -13.52
C SER A 158 4.99 -4.11 -14.31
N THR A 159 5.46 -3.24 -15.20
CA THR A 159 4.64 -2.69 -16.29
C THR A 159 4.91 -3.54 -17.53
N ALA A 160 3.84 -4.18 -18.01
CA ALA A 160 3.71 -4.51 -19.43
C ALA A 160 3.23 -3.26 -20.17
#